data_AF-A0A2S2PZA3-F1
#
_entry.id   AF-A0A2S2PZA3-F1
#
_cell.length_a   1.000
_cell.length_b   1.000
_cell.length_c   1.000
_cell.angle_alpha   90.00
_cell.angle_beta   90.00
_cell.angle_gamma   90.00
#
_symmetry.space_group_name_H-M   'P 1'
#
loop_
_entity.id
_entity.type
_entity.pdbx_description
1 polymer ?
#
loop_
_entity_poly.entity_id
_entity_poly.type
_entity_poly.pdbx_seq_one_letter_code
_entity_poly.pdbx_strand_id
1 'polypeptide(L)'
;QEAALAATINDSQLTNNTMTPVHIKLLLAEKRKARAQWQRSKYPIDKSRFNYLKNKLCRIIKDHTNYYTYIQNLSTKDSLLWKATKKLLNKKQPSPPLRKSNNS
;
A
#
# COMPACT_ATOMS: atom_id res chain seq x y z
N GLN A 1 -20.75 -36.94 14.79
CA GLN A 1 -20.93 -35.57 14.26
C GLN A 1 -20.16 -34.51 15.08
N GLU A 2 -19.27 -34.89 16.01
CA GLU A 2 -18.55 -33.98 16.90
C GLU A 2 -17.36 -33.23 16.28
N ALA A 3 -16.85 -33.66 15.11
CA ALA A 3 -15.65 -33.05 14.51
C ALA A 3 -15.87 -31.64 13.95
N ALA A 4 -17.11 -31.26 13.62
CA ALA A 4 -17.42 -29.95 13.02
C ALA A 4 -17.39 -28.80 14.03
N LEU A 5 -17.61 -29.07 15.32
CA LEU A 5 -17.66 -28.04 16.36
C LEU A 5 -16.28 -27.68 16.92
N ALA A 6 -15.32 -28.61 16.90
CA ALA A 6 -13.95 -28.36 17.35
C ALA A 6 -13.11 -27.46 16.41
N ALA A 7 -13.63 -27.16 15.20
CA ALA A 7 -12.96 -26.29 14.22
C ALA A 7 -13.21 -24.78 14.43
N THR A 8 -13.87 -24.40 15.51
CA THR A 8 -14.19 -23.03 15.93
C THR A 8 -13.58 -22.89 17.32
N ILE A 9 -12.44 -22.25 17.58
CA ILE A 9 -12.00 -20.89 17.28
C ILE A 9 -10.46 -20.91 17.30
N ASN A 10 -9.81 -20.47 16.22
CA ASN A 10 -8.37 -20.15 16.28
C ASN A 10 -8.23 -18.73 16.85
N ASP A 11 -7.99 -18.61 18.15
CA ASP A 11 -7.71 -17.33 18.83
C ASP A 11 -6.48 -16.58 18.25
N SER A 12 -5.66 -17.26 17.44
CA SER A 12 -4.58 -16.65 16.67
C SER A 12 -5.04 -15.72 15.53
N GLN A 13 -6.33 -15.66 15.21
CA GLN A 13 -6.85 -14.76 14.16
C GLN A 13 -7.19 -13.34 14.64
N LEU A 14 -7.34 -13.12 15.95
CA LEU A 14 -7.69 -11.79 16.50
C LEU A 14 -6.47 -10.88 16.73
N THR A 15 -5.27 -11.45 16.86
CA THR A 15 -4.04 -10.68 17.17
C THR A 15 -3.33 -10.10 15.94
N ASN A 16 -3.72 -10.49 14.73
CA ASN A 16 -3.13 -9.96 13.49
C ASN A 16 -3.69 -8.59 13.06
N ASN A 17 -4.68 -8.06 13.78
CA ASN A 17 -5.36 -6.83 13.37
C ASN A 17 -4.52 -5.56 13.60
N THR A 18 -3.42 -5.59 14.35
CA THR A 18 -2.67 -4.38 14.71
C THR A 18 -1.45 -4.08 13.82
N MET A 19 -0.96 -5.04 13.03
CA MET A 19 0.30 -4.89 12.28
C MET A 19 0.16 -4.39 10.84
N THR A 20 -1.02 -4.51 10.22
CA THR A 20 -1.20 -4.05 8.83
C THR A 20 -1.83 -2.66 8.77
N PRO A 21 -1.23 -1.69 8.07
CA PRO A 21 -1.82 -0.38 7.85
C PRO A 21 -3.25 -0.45 7.33
N VAL A 22 -4.14 0.38 7.90
CA VAL A 22 -5.58 0.43 7.56
C VAL A 22 -5.80 0.61 6.05
N HIS A 23 -4.98 1.42 5.40
CA HIS A 23 -5.05 1.66 3.96
C HIS A 23 -4.89 0.37 3.12
N ILE A 24 -3.98 -0.52 3.50
CA ILE A 24 -3.76 -1.80 2.80
C ILE A 24 -4.97 -2.72 2.96
N LYS A 25 -5.57 -2.75 4.16
CA LYS A 25 -6.80 -3.53 4.42
C LYS A 25 -7.97 -3.03 3.57
N LEU A 26 -8.13 -1.72 3.47
CA LEU A 26 -9.17 -1.10 2.63
C LEU A 26 -9.01 -1.51 1.16
N LEU A 27 -7.80 -1.38 0.60
CA LEU A 27 -7.51 -1.79 -0.77
C LEU A 27 -7.74 -3.30 -1.01
N LEU A 28 -7.40 -4.13 -0.02
CA LEU A 28 -7.66 -5.57 -0.09
C LEU A 28 -9.16 -5.86 -0.16
N ALA A 29 -9.98 -5.15 0.64
CA ALA A 29 -11.43 -5.26 0.62
C ALA A 29 -11.99 -4.80 -0.74
N GLU A 30 -11.55 -3.66 -1.26
CA GLU A 30 -11.96 -3.16 -2.59
C GLU A 30 -11.61 -4.14 -3.70
N LYS A 31 -10.40 -4.69 -3.70
CA LYS A 31 -9.98 -5.72 -4.67
C LYS A 31 -10.84 -6.97 -4.58
N ARG A 32 -11.21 -7.41 -3.37
CA ARG A 32 -12.13 -8.55 -3.16
C ARG A 32 -13.52 -8.25 -3.73
N LYS A 33 -14.06 -7.06 -3.46
CA LYS A 33 -15.34 -6.59 -4.04
C LYS A 33 -15.30 -6.58 -5.57
N ALA A 34 -14.25 -6.00 -6.16
CA ALA A 34 -14.08 -5.95 -7.62
C ALA A 34 -13.95 -7.35 -8.25
N ARG A 35 -13.31 -8.31 -7.56
CA ARG A 35 -13.26 -9.70 -8.01
C ARG A 35 -14.65 -10.33 -8.03
N ALA A 36 -15.42 -10.16 -6.95
CA ALA A 36 -16.78 -10.70 -6.88
C ALA A 36 -17.68 -10.09 -7.96
N GLN A 37 -17.56 -8.78 -8.21
CA GLN A 37 -18.26 -8.09 -9.29
C GLN A 37 -17.90 -8.69 -10.66
N TRP A 38 -16.60 -8.80 -10.99
CA TRP A 38 -16.15 -9.40 -12.25
C TRP A 38 -16.57 -10.87 -12.38
N GLN A 39 -16.56 -11.66 -11.30
CA GLN A 39 -17.02 -13.04 -11.35
C GLN A 39 -18.51 -13.16 -11.67
N ARG A 40 -19.32 -12.20 -11.20
CA ARG A 40 -20.76 -12.15 -11.48
C ARG A 40 -21.06 -11.64 -12.88
N SER A 41 -20.47 -10.51 -13.28
CA SER A 41 -20.80 -9.83 -14.54
C SER A 41 -20.05 -10.37 -15.74
N LYS A 42 -18.83 -10.88 -15.54
CA LYS A 42 -17.87 -11.26 -16.59
C LYS A 42 -17.49 -10.15 -17.57
N TYR A 43 -17.85 -8.89 -17.31
CA TYR A 43 -17.55 -7.79 -18.22
C TYR A 43 -16.06 -7.40 -18.24
N PRO A 44 -15.51 -6.98 -19.40
CA PRO A 44 -14.13 -6.54 -19.52
C PRO A 44 -13.80 -5.34 -18.61
N ILE A 45 -14.74 -4.40 -18.45
CA ILE A 45 -14.55 -3.21 -17.60
C ILE A 45 -14.32 -3.60 -16.13
N ASP A 46 -15.07 -4.58 -15.64
CA ASP A 46 -14.94 -5.08 -14.27
C ASP A 46 -13.62 -5.84 -14.08
N LYS A 47 -13.17 -6.57 -15.12
CA LYS A 47 -11.86 -7.21 -15.13
C LYS A 47 -10.73 -6.18 -15.06
N SER A 48 -10.84 -5.11 -15.83
CA SER A 48 -9.88 -3.99 -15.81
C SER A 48 -9.81 -3.34 -14.44
N ARG A 49 -10.96 -3.09 -13.80
CA ARG A 49 -11.03 -2.56 -12.43
C ARG A 49 -10.38 -3.49 -11.42
N PHE A 50 -10.65 -4.79 -11.48
CA PHE A 50 -10.02 -5.78 -10.62
C PHE A 50 -8.49 -5.83 -10.82
N ASN A 51 -8.02 -5.83 -12.07
CA ASN A 51 -6.58 -5.84 -12.40
C ASN A 51 -5.87 -4.57 -11.92
N TYR A 52 -6.50 -3.41 -12.07
CA TYR A 52 -5.98 -2.15 -11.54
C TYR A 52 -5.78 -2.23 -10.02
N LEU A 53 -6.81 -2.68 -9.29
CA LEU A 53 -6.74 -2.80 -7.82
C LEU A 53 -5.72 -3.86 -7.38
N LYS A 54 -5.61 -4.98 -8.10
CA LYS A 54 -4.57 -5.99 -7.88
C LYS A 54 -3.18 -5.38 -8.00
N ASN A 55 -2.90 -4.69 -9.11
CA ASN A 55 -1.60 -4.09 -9.38
C ASN A 55 -1.26 -2.98 -8.38
N LYS A 56 -2.25 -2.14 -8.04
CA LYS A 56 -2.12 -1.10 -7.02
C LYS A 56 -1.75 -1.70 -5.66
N LEU A 57 -2.44 -2.76 -5.25
CA LEU A 57 -2.15 -3.46 -4.00
C LEU A 57 -0.73 -4.05 -3.98
N CYS A 58 -0.32 -4.74 -5.06
CA CYS A 58 1.01 -5.31 -5.16
C CYS A 58 2.12 -4.25 -5.06
N ARG A 59 1.94 -3.08 -5.70
CA ARG A 59 2.89 -1.96 -5.60
C ARG A 59 3.00 -1.45 -4.17
N ILE A 60 1.87 -1.20 -3.52
CA ILE A 60 1.85 -0.66 -2.15
C ILE A 60 2.48 -1.64 -1.16
N ILE A 61 2.23 -2.94 -1.30
CA ILE A 61 2.89 -3.96 -0.45
C ILE A 61 4.40 -3.93 -0.67
N LYS A 62 4.86 -3.90 -1.94
CA LYS A 62 6.29 -3.84 -2.26
C LYS A 62 6.95 -2.58 -1.69
N ASP A 63 6.30 -1.43 -1.82
CA ASP A 63 6.79 -0.16 -1.30
C ASP A 63 6.85 -0.19 0.24
N HIS A 64 5.84 -0.76 0.89
CA HIS A 64 5.83 -0.93 2.34
C HIS A 64 6.97 -1.83 2.83
N THR A 65 7.22 -2.97 2.15
CA THR A 65 8.34 -3.86 2.50
C THR A 65 9.69 -3.19 2.28
N ASN A 66 9.87 -2.46 1.18
CA ASN A 66 11.10 -1.72 0.90
C ASN A 66 11.32 -0.57 1.89
N TYR A 67 10.25 0.09 2.32
CA TYR A 67 10.32 1.13 3.32
C TYR A 67 10.70 0.56 4.69
N TYR A 68 10.11 -0.57 5.08
CA TYR A 68 10.43 -1.23 6.33
C TYR A 68 11.91 -1.64 6.39
N THR A 69 12.43 -2.28 5.33
CA THR A 69 13.86 -2.62 5.26
C THR A 69 14.74 -1.38 5.24
N TYR A 70 14.31 -0.31 4.56
CA TYR A 70 15.00 0.98 4.60
C TYR A 70 15.14 1.52 6.02
N ILE A 71 14.06 1.52 6.81
CA ILE A 71 14.07 1.98 8.21
C ILE A 71 14.95 1.08 9.08
N GLN A 72 14.87 -0.25 8.92
CA GLN A 72 15.72 -1.18 9.68
C GLN A 72 17.21 -0.99 9.42
N ASN A 73 17.57 -0.59 8.20
CA ASN A 73 18.96 -0.34 7.81
C ASN A 73 19.46 1.07 8.17
N LEU A 74 18.65 1.91 8.81
CA LEU A 74 19.11 3.21 9.31
C LEU A 74 20.02 2.99 10.52
N SER A 75 21.31 3.22 10.31
CA SER A 75 22.34 3.16 11.35
C SER A 75 22.86 4.56 11.67
N THR A 76 23.19 4.80 12.95
CA THR A 76 23.87 6.03 13.42
C THR A 76 25.37 6.00 13.14
N LYS A 77 25.96 4.81 13.02
CA LYS A 77 27.39 4.62 12.75
C LYS A 77 27.73 5.01 11.31
N ASP A 78 26.78 4.78 10.41
CA ASP A 78 26.90 5.14 9.01
C ASP A 78 26.25 6.50 8.75
N SER A 79 26.71 7.23 7.74
CA SER A 79 26.10 8.51 7.33
C SER A 79 24.65 8.39 6.80
N LEU A 80 24.04 7.20 6.86
CA LEU A 80 22.70 6.88 6.35
C LEU A 80 21.61 7.62 7.10
N LEU A 81 21.67 7.68 8.44
CA LEU A 81 20.68 8.41 9.23
C LEU A 81 20.68 9.91 8.92
N TRP A 82 21.86 10.50 8.77
CA TRP A 82 22.00 11.90 8.35
C TRP A 82 21.47 12.14 6.94
N LYS A 83 21.76 11.25 5.98
CA LYS A 83 21.22 11.35 4.62
C LYS A 83 19.70 11.24 4.60
N ALA A 84 19.12 10.35 5.41
CA ALA A 84 17.68 10.19 5.57
C ALA A 84 17.01 11.45 6.11
N THR A 85 17.54 12.00 7.22
CA THR A 85 17.03 13.23 7.84
C THR A 85 17.16 14.43 6.91
N LYS A 86 18.32 14.59 6.24
CA LYS A 86 18.52 15.63 5.21
C LYS A 86 17.51 15.50 4.08
N LYS A 87 17.28 14.29 3.56
CA LYS A 87 16.30 14.04 2.48
C LYS A 87 14.87 14.37 2.94
N LEU A 88 14.52 14.02 4.17
CA LEU A 88 13.22 14.32 4.77
C LEU A 88 12.99 15.83 4.95
N LEU A 89 14.02 16.56 5.39
CA LEU A 89 13.93 18.00 5.65
C LEU A 89 14.09 18.85 4.39
N ASN A 90 14.55 18.27 3.28
CA ASN A 90 14.77 18.98 2.02
C ASN A 90 13.43 19.38 1.38
N LYS A 91 12.95 20.58 1.73
CA LYS A 91 11.80 21.23 1.09
C LYS A 91 12.23 21.75 -0.28
N LYS A 92 11.78 21.09 -1.34
CA LYS A 92 11.96 21.59 -2.70
C LYS A 92 11.19 22.89 -2.87
N GLN A 93 11.87 23.95 -3.29
CA GLN A 93 11.21 25.18 -3.71
C GLN A 93 10.40 24.89 -4.99
N PRO A 94 9.16 25.41 -5.11
CA PRO A 94 8.42 25.30 -6.36
C PRO A 94 9.23 25.98 -7.47
N SER A 95 9.25 25.36 -8.66
CA SER A 95 9.81 26.03 -9.83
C SER A 95 9.05 27.33 -10.07
N PRO A 96 9.72 28.44 -10.39
CA PRO A 96 9.04 29.68 -10.74
C PRO A 96 8.07 29.42 -11.91
N PRO A 97 6.95 30.17 -11.97
CA PRO A 97 5.96 29.99 -13.02
C PRO A 97 6.61 30.19 -14.40
N LEU A 98 6.22 29.35 -15.36
CA LEU A 98 6.66 29.49 -16.75
C LEU A 98 6.14 30.84 -17.30
N ARG A 99 7.06 31.77 -17.59
CA ARG A 99 6.71 33.03 -18.26
C ARG A 99 6.20 32.69 -19.66
N LYS A 100 4.96 33.06 -19.97
CA LYS A 100 4.43 33.03 -21.35
C LYS A 100 5.17 34.09 -22.18
N SER A 101 5.33 33.85 -23.48
CA SER A 101 5.98 34.78 -24.42
C SER A 101 5.25 36.11 -24.60
N ASN A 102 4.00 36.21 -24.11
CA ASN A 102 3.14 37.35 -24.33
C ASN A 102 2.85 38.04 -22.98
N ASN A 103 3.86 38.75 -22.47
CA ASN A 103 3.70 39.80 -21.48
C ASN A 103 4.28 41.07 -22.10
N SER A 104 3.41 41.91 -22.68
CA SER A 104 3.55 43.34 -22.42
C SER A 104 3.10 43.61 -20.98
#